data_AF-A0A7C2DVC6-F1
#
_entry.id   AF-A0A7C2DVC6-F1
#
_cell.length_a   1.000
_cell.length_b   1.000
_cell.length_c   1.000
_cell.angle_alpha   90.00
_cell.angle_beta   90.00
_cell.angle_gamma   90.00
#
_symmetry.space_group_name_H-M   'P 1'
#
loop_
_entity.id
_entity.type
_entity.pdbx_description
1 polymer ?
#
loop_
_entity_poly.entity_id
_entity_poly.type
_entity_poly.pdbx_seq_one_letter_code
_entity_poly.pdbx_strand_id
1 'polypeptide(L)'
;MARPQASATPAAAAPAAARAAVAPRAAPRAVPRAGSGRGRVSGPGPARARAPVPDRALRLAALRPAALCLAAVLLALAAAAPAAAAETLYRAARTIAAGSTVAAEDLVPRPAPGAGFTPVGQTARITIFAGRPVRAADLGPPVLVARNQAVLMRYSAGALTIEDLGRALEPGAAGERIRALNLGSKAVVTGVVAPDGTLRLGPHPAGDSP
;
A
#
# COMPACT_ATOMS: atom_id res chain seq x y z
N MET A 1 17.70 -48.78 -17.90
CA MET A 1 19.03 -48.14 -17.96
C MET A 1 18.87 -46.68 -17.60
N ALA A 2 19.51 -46.28 -16.51
CA ALA A 2 19.36 -45.01 -15.82
C ALA A 2 20.11 -43.87 -16.50
N ARG A 3 19.56 -42.66 -16.44
CA ARG A 3 20.30 -41.40 -16.63
C ARG A 3 20.17 -40.58 -15.34
N PRO A 4 21.27 -40.27 -14.63
CA PRO A 4 21.24 -39.35 -13.49
C PRO A 4 21.37 -37.91 -13.99
N GLN A 5 20.53 -37.00 -13.50
CA GLN A 5 20.72 -35.56 -13.65
C GLN A 5 21.01 -34.99 -12.26
N ALA A 6 22.19 -34.40 -12.16
CA ALA A 6 22.82 -33.95 -10.93
C ALA A 6 22.18 -32.67 -10.40
N SER A 7 21.99 -32.68 -9.09
CA SER A 7 21.80 -31.53 -8.21
C SER A 7 23.00 -30.59 -8.25
N ALA A 8 22.77 -29.28 -8.44
CA ALA A 8 23.77 -28.26 -8.15
C ALA A 8 23.10 -26.97 -7.61
N THR A 9 23.38 -26.70 -6.35
CA THR A 9 23.10 -25.49 -5.56
C THR A 9 24.07 -24.36 -5.95
N PRO A 10 23.68 -23.09 -5.76
CA PRO A 10 24.59 -22.12 -5.11
C PRO A 10 23.84 -21.30 -4.05
N ALA A 11 24.23 -21.22 -2.77
CA ALA A 11 25.45 -20.71 -2.16
C ALA A 11 25.69 -19.19 -2.38
N ALA A 12 25.19 -18.41 -1.41
CA ALA A 12 25.76 -17.22 -0.75
C ALA A 12 26.44 -16.09 -1.55
N ALA A 13 26.02 -14.84 -1.31
CA ALA A 13 26.91 -13.70 -1.02
C ALA A 13 26.13 -12.45 -0.55
N ALA A 14 26.48 -11.96 0.65
CA ALA A 14 26.12 -10.64 1.16
C ALA A 14 27.15 -9.58 0.67
N PRO A 15 26.84 -8.28 0.81
CA PRO A 15 27.90 -7.38 1.26
C PRO A 15 27.47 -6.44 2.39
N ALA A 16 28.33 -6.40 3.40
CA ALA A 16 28.43 -5.36 4.41
C ALA A 16 29.15 -4.13 3.83
N ALA A 17 28.70 -2.93 4.18
CA ALA A 17 29.43 -1.68 3.89
C ALA A 17 29.52 -0.84 5.16
N ALA A 18 30.69 -0.90 5.79
CA ALA A 18 31.15 0.01 6.82
C ALA A 18 31.61 1.34 6.19
N ARG A 19 31.33 2.47 6.85
CA ARG A 19 32.07 3.72 6.62
C ARG A 19 32.36 4.42 7.95
N ALA A 20 33.66 4.50 8.24
CA ALA A 20 34.28 5.38 9.21
C ALA A 20 34.62 6.72 8.54
N ALA A 21 34.56 7.82 9.30
CA ALA A 21 35.34 9.06 9.08
C ALA A 21 35.13 9.97 10.32
N VAL A 22 36.11 10.12 11.22
CA VAL A 22 37.26 11.05 11.17
C VAL A 22 36.91 12.43 11.76
N ALA A 23 37.50 12.69 12.93
CA ALA A 23 37.64 14.01 13.56
C ALA A 23 38.62 14.90 12.77
N PRO A 24 38.66 16.21 13.03
CA PRO A 24 39.91 16.69 13.61
C PRO A 24 39.78 17.77 14.70
N ARG A 25 40.89 17.84 15.42
CA ARG A 25 41.27 18.59 16.62
C ARG A 25 42.07 19.83 16.18
N ALA A 26 41.85 21.00 16.78
CA ALA A 26 42.90 22.04 16.91
C ALA A 26 42.53 23.11 17.94
N ALA A 27 43.51 23.44 18.78
CA ALA A 27 43.53 24.46 19.84
C ALA A 27 43.96 25.84 19.26
N PRO A 28 44.57 26.82 19.98
CA PRO A 28 44.66 27.12 21.42
C PRO A 28 44.47 28.62 21.81
N ARG A 29 44.44 28.87 23.14
CA ARG A 29 44.98 30.00 23.96
C ARG A 29 44.96 31.45 23.43
N ALA A 30 44.45 32.35 24.28
CA ALA A 30 45.13 33.62 24.59
C ALA A 30 44.79 34.13 26.01
N VAL A 31 45.84 34.52 26.74
CA VAL A 31 45.90 35.22 28.04
C VAL A 31 46.87 36.38 27.76
N PRO A 32 46.64 37.65 28.18
CA PRO A 32 47.25 38.12 29.44
C PRO A 32 46.57 39.32 30.17
N ARG A 33 46.81 39.36 31.51
CA ARG A 33 47.26 40.48 32.40
C ARG A 33 46.72 41.92 32.16
N ALA A 34 46.53 42.83 33.13
CA ALA A 34 46.94 42.96 34.54
C ALA A 34 46.22 44.17 35.20
N GLY A 35 46.34 44.26 36.53
CA GLY A 35 46.44 45.53 37.29
C GLY A 35 45.16 45.93 38.05
N SER A 36 45.06 45.78 39.38
CA SER A 36 45.79 46.46 40.46
C SER A 36 45.34 47.91 40.67
N GLY A 37 44.50 48.14 41.69
CA GLY A 37 44.19 49.48 42.19
C GLY A 37 43.25 49.45 43.39
N ARG A 38 43.77 49.14 44.58
CA ARG A 38 43.07 49.32 45.86
C ARG A 38 43.16 50.79 46.27
N GLY A 39 42.02 51.40 46.59
CA GLY A 39 41.95 52.67 47.29
C GLY A 39 40.64 52.75 48.07
N ARG A 40 40.70 52.52 49.38
CA ARG A 40 39.65 52.87 50.34
C ARG A 40 39.98 54.25 50.89
N VAL A 41 39.01 55.17 50.99
CA VAL A 41 38.86 56.05 52.16
C VAL A 41 37.38 56.37 52.37
N SER A 42 37.01 56.38 53.65
CA SER A 42 35.70 56.53 54.28
C SER A 42 35.15 57.97 54.31
N GLY A 43 33.83 58.12 54.50
CA GLY A 43 33.23 59.34 55.07
C GLY A 43 31.76 59.58 54.70
N PRO A 44 30.81 59.68 55.65
CA PRO A 44 29.37 59.61 55.40
C PRO A 44 28.69 61.00 55.28
N GLY A 45 27.57 61.08 54.55
CA GLY A 45 26.72 62.27 54.44
C GLY A 45 25.24 61.90 54.24
N PRO A 46 24.29 62.68 54.79
CA PRO A 46 23.04 62.15 55.32
C PRO A 46 21.87 62.07 54.33
N ALA A 47 20.90 61.24 54.74
CA ALA A 47 19.62 60.93 54.15
C ALA A 47 18.81 62.12 53.60
N ARG A 48 18.24 61.94 52.41
CA ARG A 48 16.99 62.61 52.00
C ARG A 48 16.05 61.66 51.26
N ALA A 49 14.97 61.37 51.97
CA ALA A 49 13.58 61.30 51.53
C ALA A 49 13.20 60.49 50.26
N ARG A 50 12.37 59.47 50.51
CA ARG A 50 11.49 58.78 49.56
C ARG A 50 10.66 59.76 48.72
N ALA A 51 10.45 59.39 47.45
CA ALA A 51 9.15 59.51 46.80
C ALA A 51 8.94 58.27 45.89
N PRO A 52 7.76 57.63 45.93
CA PRO A 52 7.45 56.47 45.11
C PRO A 52 7.08 56.95 43.69
N VAL A 53 7.59 56.28 42.66
CA VAL A 53 7.14 56.54 41.28
C VAL A 53 6.67 55.20 40.69
N PRO A 54 5.45 55.17 40.11
CA PRO A 54 4.58 54.00 40.12
C PRO A 54 4.97 52.92 39.12
N ASP A 55 4.43 51.74 39.41
CA ASP A 55 4.46 50.49 38.66
C ASP A 55 4.63 50.63 37.14
N ARG A 56 5.86 50.39 36.65
CA ARG A 56 6.08 49.95 35.26
C ARG A 56 5.72 48.47 35.04
N ALA A 57 5.14 47.80 36.03
CA ALA A 57 4.88 46.37 36.01
C ALA A 57 3.65 45.96 35.17
N LEU A 58 2.82 46.90 34.73
CA LEU A 58 1.51 46.60 34.16
C LEU A 58 1.37 46.97 32.68
N ARG A 59 2.28 46.51 31.82
CA ARG A 59 2.00 46.47 30.36
C ARG A 59 2.47 45.22 29.61
N LEU A 60 2.98 44.18 30.28
CA LEU A 60 3.41 42.95 29.60
C LEU A 60 2.55 41.70 29.90
N ALA A 61 1.49 41.83 30.69
CA ALA A 61 0.68 40.68 31.11
C ALA A 61 -0.51 40.37 30.18
N ALA A 62 -0.94 41.29 29.31
CA ALA A 62 -2.17 41.13 28.53
C ALA A 62 -2.02 40.35 27.22
N LEU A 63 -0.79 40.06 26.78
CA LEU A 63 -0.55 39.29 25.54
C LEU A 63 -0.38 37.78 25.79
N ARG A 64 -0.28 37.35 27.05
CA ARG A 64 -0.08 35.94 27.42
C ARG A 64 -1.30 35.04 27.22
N PRO A 65 -2.57 35.44 27.46
CA PRO A 65 -3.70 34.52 27.30
C PRO A 65 -4.02 34.28 25.83
N ALA A 66 -3.91 35.30 24.97
CA ALA A 66 -4.14 35.15 23.53
C ALA A 66 -3.09 34.24 22.85
N ALA A 67 -1.83 34.34 23.27
CA ALA A 67 -0.76 33.47 22.80
C ALA A 67 -0.95 32.01 23.27
N LEU A 68 -1.45 31.79 24.49
CA LEU A 68 -1.80 30.46 25.02
C LEU A 68 -3.02 29.86 24.31
N CYS A 69 -4.05 30.66 24.02
CA CYS A 69 -5.21 30.21 23.24
C CYS A 69 -4.81 29.89 21.79
N LEU A 70 -3.99 30.71 21.14
CA LEU A 70 -3.50 30.44 19.80
C LEU A 70 -2.63 29.17 19.76
N ALA A 71 -1.76 28.98 20.77
CA ALA A 71 -0.95 27.77 20.90
C ALA A 71 -1.81 26.53 21.19
N ALA A 72 -2.86 26.63 22.00
CA ALA A 72 -3.78 25.53 22.28
C ALA A 72 -4.64 25.19 21.05
N VAL A 73 -5.07 26.19 20.27
CA VAL A 73 -5.79 25.99 19.00
C VAL A 73 -4.86 25.39 17.94
N LEU A 74 -3.61 25.84 17.84
CA LEU A 74 -2.61 25.24 16.96
C LEU A 74 -2.26 23.80 17.37
N LEU A 75 -2.19 23.51 18.68
CA LEU A 75 -1.97 22.16 19.21
C LEU A 75 -3.18 21.26 18.96
N ALA A 76 -4.41 21.78 19.09
CA ALA A 76 -5.64 21.06 18.77
C ALA A 76 -5.78 20.80 17.26
N LEU A 77 -5.39 21.76 16.41
CA LEU A 77 -5.32 21.55 14.96
C LEU A 77 -4.24 20.54 14.57
N ALA A 78 -3.10 20.52 15.26
CA ALA A 78 -2.04 19.54 15.01
C ALA A 78 -2.45 18.12 15.46
N ALA A 79 -3.27 17.99 16.51
CA ALA A 79 -3.84 16.72 16.96
C ALA A 79 -4.95 16.17 16.03
N ALA A 80 -5.53 17.02 15.19
CA ALA A 80 -6.51 16.65 14.17
C ALA A 80 -5.87 16.22 12.84
N ALA A 81 -4.56 15.96 12.82
CA ALA A 81 -3.93 15.35 11.65
C ALA A 81 -4.70 14.07 11.30
N PRO A 82 -5.19 13.91 10.05
CA PRO A 82 -5.84 12.67 9.66
C PRO A 82 -4.82 11.56 9.89
N ALA A 83 -5.16 10.59 10.73
CA ALA A 83 -4.42 9.34 10.80
C ALA A 83 -4.38 8.85 9.35
N ALA A 84 -3.21 8.98 8.71
CA ALA A 84 -3.03 8.55 7.34
C ALA A 84 -3.52 7.11 7.31
N ALA A 85 -4.64 6.87 6.60
CA ALA A 85 -5.24 5.55 6.55
C ALA A 85 -4.13 4.62 6.09
N ALA A 86 -3.66 3.77 7.00
CA ALA A 86 -2.65 2.79 6.70
C ALA A 86 -3.34 1.76 5.81
N GLU A 87 -3.36 2.05 4.52
CA GLU A 87 -3.92 1.16 3.52
C GLU A 87 -3.10 -0.12 3.51
N THR A 88 -3.80 -1.24 3.30
CA THR A 88 -3.19 -2.56 3.49
C THR A 88 -2.63 -3.04 2.15
N LEU A 89 -1.31 -3.14 2.06
CA LEU A 89 -0.67 -3.88 0.99
C LEU A 89 -0.65 -5.36 1.36
N TYR A 90 -0.85 -6.23 0.38
CA TYR A 90 -0.79 -7.67 0.59
C TYR A 90 0.52 -8.23 0.07
N ARG A 91 1.12 -9.12 0.85
CA ARG A 91 2.29 -9.91 0.46
C ARG A 91 1.85 -11.36 0.27
N ALA A 92 2.33 -12.03 -0.78
CA ALA A 92 2.04 -13.43 -1.01
C ALA A 92 2.65 -14.30 0.12
N ALA A 93 1.82 -15.06 0.84
CA ALA A 93 2.23 -15.99 1.88
C ALA A 93 2.90 -17.24 1.29
N ARG A 94 2.32 -17.75 0.19
CA ARG A 94 2.87 -18.84 -0.62
C ARG A 94 3.01 -18.41 -2.08
N THR A 95 3.63 -19.24 -2.89
CA THR A 95 3.66 -19.02 -4.35
C THR A 95 2.26 -19.20 -4.93
N ILE A 96 1.71 -18.15 -5.51
CA ILE A 96 0.41 -18.14 -6.21
C ILE A 96 0.72 -18.35 -7.70
N ALA A 97 0.18 -19.41 -8.29
CA ALA A 97 0.40 -19.73 -9.70
C ALA A 97 -0.46 -18.84 -10.61
N ALA A 98 0.02 -18.58 -11.83
CA ALA A 98 -0.80 -17.94 -12.86
C ALA A 98 -2.08 -18.76 -13.12
N GLY A 99 -3.22 -18.08 -13.21
CA GLY A 99 -4.55 -18.67 -13.40
C GLY A 99 -5.22 -19.19 -12.13
N SER A 100 -4.56 -19.12 -10.97
CA SER A 100 -5.15 -19.52 -9.68
C SER A 100 -5.92 -18.38 -9.01
N THR A 101 -7.00 -18.72 -8.32
CA THR A 101 -7.80 -17.78 -7.51
C THR A 101 -7.07 -17.48 -6.21
N VAL A 102 -6.93 -16.19 -5.88
CA VAL A 102 -6.26 -15.71 -4.68
C VAL A 102 -7.18 -15.87 -3.47
N ALA A 103 -6.79 -16.71 -2.52
CA ALA A 103 -7.52 -16.88 -1.26
C ALA A 103 -6.98 -15.92 -0.17
N ALA A 104 -7.77 -15.69 0.87
CA ALA A 104 -7.36 -14.83 1.99
C ALA A 104 -6.14 -15.39 2.74
N GLU A 105 -5.99 -16.71 2.80
CA GLU A 105 -4.84 -17.43 3.37
C GLU A 105 -3.53 -17.21 2.59
N ASP A 106 -3.62 -16.86 1.30
CA ASP A 106 -2.47 -16.62 0.45
C ASP A 106 -1.83 -15.25 0.68
N LEU A 107 -2.42 -14.46 1.57
CA LEU A 107 -2.14 -13.05 1.68
C LEU A 107 -1.78 -12.69 3.12
N VAL A 108 -0.61 -12.10 3.28
CA VAL A 108 -0.17 -11.50 4.53
C VAL A 108 -0.42 -9.99 4.43
N PRO A 109 -1.39 -9.44 5.19
CA PRO A 109 -1.63 -8.00 5.20
C PRO A 109 -0.43 -7.28 5.81
N ARG A 110 -0.02 -6.18 5.18
CA ARG A 110 1.05 -5.31 5.64
C ARG A 110 0.60 -3.85 5.53
N PRO A 111 0.55 -3.12 6.65
CA PRO A 111 0.23 -1.70 6.60
C PRO A 111 1.34 -0.96 5.85
N ALA A 112 0.97 -0.21 4.81
CA ALA A 112 1.90 0.63 4.07
C ALA A 112 1.16 1.81 3.43
N PRO A 113 1.79 2.99 3.33
CA PRO A 113 1.16 4.14 2.70
C PRO A 113 1.00 3.92 1.18
N GLY A 114 -0.23 3.98 0.67
CA GLY A 114 -0.56 3.90 -0.77
C GLY A 114 -1.82 3.07 -1.06
N ALA A 115 -2.35 3.19 -2.30
CA ALA A 115 -3.63 2.62 -2.75
C ALA A 115 -3.87 1.15 -2.31
N GLY A 116 -4.76 0.96 -1.34
CA GLY A 116 -5.28 -0.33 -0.92
C GLY A 116 -6.23 -0.91 -1.98
N PHE A 117 -6.15 -2.22 -2.20
CA PHE A 117 -7.08 -2.95 -3.06
C PHE A 117 -7.41 -4.30 -2.43
N THR A 118 -8.52 -4.92 -2.82
CA THR A 118 -8.95 -6.22 -2.26
C THR A 118 -8.59 -7.36 -3.22
N PRO A 119 -7.45 -8.06 -3.03
CA PRO A 119 -7.00 -9.15 -3.89
C PRO A 119 -7.84 -10.43 -3.78
N VAL A 120 -8.59 -10.61 -2.68
CA VAL A 120 -9.31 -11.86 -2.40
C VAL A 120 -10.37 -12.12 -3.46
N GLY A 121 -10.37 -13.33 -4.01
CA GLY A 121 -11.30 -13.77 -5.06
C GLY A 121 -10.85 -13.42 -6.48
N GLN A 122 -9.82 -12.59 -6.66
CA GLN A 122 -9.27 -12.30 -7.98
C GLN A 122 -8.40 -13.45 -8.49
N THR A 123 -8.11 -13.46 -9.79
CA THR A 123 -7.25 -14.48 -10.41
C THR A 123 -5.87 -13.91 -10.67
N ALA A 124 -4.81 -14.61 -10.28
CA ALA A 124 -3.45 -14.18 -10.59
C ALA A 124 -3.17 -14.29 -12.09
N ARG A 125 -2.77 -13.20 -12.76
CA ARG A 125 -2.38 -13.20 -14.18
C ARG A 125 -0.98 -13.80 -14.39
N ILE A 126 -0.11 -13.59 -13.42
CA ILE A 126 1.28 -14.06 -13.41
C ILE A 126 1.53 -14.89 -12.16
N THR A 127 2.59 -15.70 -12.17
CA THR A 127 3.04 -16.40 -10.97
C THR A 127 3.66 -15.41 -10.00
N ILE A 128 3.08 -15.29 -8.81
CA ILE A 128 3.57 -14.42 -7.73
C ILE A 128 4.27 -15.30 -6.69
N PHE A 129 5.57 -15.13 -6.55
CA PHE A 129 6.36 -15.89 -5.58
C PHE A 129 6.09 -15.44 -4.14
N ALA A 130 6.23 -16.38 -3.21
CA ALA A 130 6.14 -16.11 -1.77
C ALA A 130 7.04 -14.92 -1.37
N GLY A 131 6.52 -14.06 -0.51
CA GLY A 131 7.22 -12.87 -0.03
C GLY A 131 7.18 -11.67 -0.99
N ARG A 132 6.63 -11.79 -2.20
CA ARG A 132 6.47 -10.63 -3.09
C ARG A 132 5.21 -9.81 -2.77
N PRO A 133 5.25 -8.49 -2.98
CA PRO A 133 4.06 -7.65 -2.89
C PRO A 133 3.11 -8.00 -4.04
N VAL A 134 1.83 -8.24 -3.73
CA VAL A 134 0.78 -8.46 -4.71
C VAL A 134 0.31 -7.08 -5.19
N ARG A 135 0.34 -6.85 -6.51
CA ARG A 135 -0.14 -5.60 -7.11
C ARG A 135 -1.45 -5.85 -7.83
N ALA A 136 -2.31 -4.82 -7.90
CA ALA A 136 -3.55 -4.90 -8.66
C ALA A 136 -3.32 -5.24 -10.16
N ALA A 137 -2.19 -4.81 -10.73
CA ALA A 137 -1.82 -5.12 -12.11
C ALA A 137 -1.50 -6.61 -12.34
N ASP A 138 -1.10 -7.33 -11.29
CA ASP A 138 -0.76 -8.75 -11.35
C ASP A 138 -2.03 -9.63 -11.25
N LEU A 139 -3.18 -9.03 -10.99
CA LEU A 139 -4.46 -9.70 -10.83
C LEU A 139 -5.42 -9.39 -11.97
N GLY A 140 -6.30 -10.34 -12.24
CA GLY A 140 -7.36 -10.26 -13.22
C GLY A 140 -8.72 -10.52 -12.58
N PRO A 141 -9.80 -10.32 -13.35
CA PRO A 141 -11.13 -10.64 -12.88
C PRO A 141 -11.22 -12.09 -12.38
N PRO A 142 -12.10 -12.37 -11.41
CA PRO A 142 -12.32 -13.72 -10.90
C PRO A 142 -12.69 -14.65 -12.06
N VAL A 143 -11.96 -15.76 -12.19
CA VAL A 143 -12.36 -16.86 -13.08
C VAL A 143 -13.63 -17.45 -12.49
N LEU A 144 -14.75 -17.27 -13.21
CA LEU A 144 -16.05 -17.80 -12.81
C LEU A 144 -16.23 -19.24 -13.32
N VAL A 145 -15.59 -19.57 -14.44
CA VAL A 145 -15.66 -20.87 -15.08
C VAL A 145 -14.26 -21.43 -15.23
N ALA A 146 -13.97 -22.54 -14.58
CA ALA A 146 -12.72 -23.26 -14.69
C ALA A 146 -12.70 -24.19 -15.93
N ARG A 147 -11.49 -24.55 -16.38
CA ARG A 147 -11.33 -25.57 -17.42
C ARG A 147 -11.96 -26.89 -16.99
N ASN A 148 -12.65 -27.54 -17.91
CA ASN A 148 -13.41 -28.78 -17.72
C ASN A 148 -14.58 -28.68 -16.73
N GLN A 149 -14.95 -27.48 -16.26
CA GLN A 149 -16.12 -27.28 -15.42
C GLN A 149 -17.41 -27.52 -16.23
N ALA A 150 -18.40 -28.15 -15.61
CA ALA A 150 -19.74 -28.23 -16.17
C ALA A 150 -20.44 -26.88 -16.03
N VAL A 151 -20.99 -26.36 -17.14
CA VAL A 151 -21.62 -25.04 -17.21
C VAL A 151 -22.99 -25.16 -17.87
N LEU A 152 -23.96 -24.37 -17.41
CA LEU A 152 -25.23 -24.23 -18.10
C LEU A 152 -25.03 -23.29 -19.28
N MET A 153 -25.31 -23.78 -20.48
CA MET A 153 -25.24 -23.00 -21.71
C MET A 153 -26.64 -22.53 -22.06
N ARG A 154 -26.79 -21.24 -22.37
CA ARG A 154 -28.05 -20.63 -22.75
C ARG A 154 -27.91 -19.95 -24.10
N TYR A 155 -28.54 -20.53 -25.12
CA TYR A 155 -28.65 -19.93 -26.44
C TYR A 155 -29.90 -19.07 -26.54
N SER A 156 -29.76 -17.82 -26.94
CA SER A 156 -30.89 -16.90 -27.14
C SER A 156 -30.86 -16.28 -28.55
N ALA A 157 -31.93 -16.47 -29.32
CA ALA A 157 -32.15 -15.84 -30.62
C ALA A 157 -33.62 -15.43 -30.78
N GLY A 158 -33.91 -14.12 -30.72
CA GLY A 158 -35.29 -13.62 -30.73
C GLY A 158 -36.10 -14.18 -29.57
N ALA A 159 -37.22 -14.85 -29.87
CA ALA A 159 -38.07 -15.51 -28.87
C ALA A 159 -37.60 -16.94 -28.48
N LEU A 160 -36.60 -17.50 -29.18
CA LEU A 160 -36.09 -18.84 -28.92
C LEU A 160 -35.02 -18.81 -27.83
N THR A 161 -35.24 -19.54 -26.74
CA THR A 161 -34.22 -19.82 -25.72
C THR A 161 -34.02 -21.32 -25.61
N ILE A 162 -32.77 -21.77 -25.71
CA ILE A 162 -32.39 -23.18 -25.53
C ILE A 162 -31.38 -23.24 -24.39
N GLU A 163 -31.60 -24.14 -23.44
CA GLU A 163 -30.71 -24.39 -22.32
C GLU A 163 -30.19 -25.82 -22.38
N ASP A 164 -28.88 -25.98 -22.23
CA ASP A 164 -28.22 -27.28 -22.28
C ASP A 164 -26.98 -27.30 -21.39
N LEU A 165 -26.50 -28.48 -21.03
CA LEU A 165 -25.28 -28.63 -20.25
C LEU A 165 -24.06 -28.71 -21.17
N GLY A 166 -23.06 -27.90 -20.84
CA GLY A 166 -21.78 -27.86 -21.50
C GLY A 166 -20.63 -28.19 -20.56
N ARG A 167 -19.46 -28.44 -21.13
CA ARG A 167 -18.19 -28.52 -20.43
C ARG A 167 -17.24 -27.48 -20.97
N ALA A 168 -16.81 -26.55 -20.14
CA ALA A 168 -15.83 -25.54 -20.54
C ALA A 168 -14.50 -26.20 -20.94
N LEU A 169 -13.92 -25.80 -22.06
CA LEU A 169 -12.62 -26.31 -22.54
C LEU A 169 -11.46 -25.42 -22.06
N GLU A 170 -11.79 -24.18 -21.71
CA GLU A 170 -10.87 -23.12 -21.31
C GLU A 170 -11.44 -22.43 -20.07
N PRO A 171 -10.59 -21.88 -19.19
CA PRO A 171 -11.04 -21.04 -18.09
C PRO A 171 -11.52 -19.68 -18.61
N GLY A 172 -12.47 -19.05 -17.92
CA GLY A 172 -12.95 -17.71 -18.26
C GLY A 172 -13.57 -16.95 -17.10
N ALA A 173 -13.42 -15.62 -17.15
CA ALA A 173 -14.08 -14.68 -16.24
C ALA A 173 -15.39 -14.13 -16.84
N ALA A 174 -16.19 -13.42 -16.04
CA ALA A 174 -17.38 -12.73 -16.54
C ALA A 174 -17.07 -11.82 -17.74
N GLY A 175 -17.84 -11.96 -18.82
CA GLY A 175 -17.66 -11.21 -20.06
C GLY A 175 -16.61 -11.78 -21.01
N GLU A 176 -15.87 -12.81 -20.60
CA GLU A 176 -14.87 -13.46 -21.44
C GLU A 176 -15.51 -14.47 -22.39
N ARG A 177 -14.95 -14.58 -23.60
CA ARG A 177 -15.39 -15.55 -24.60
C ARG A 177 -14.60 -16.84 -24.46
N ILE A 178 -15.29 -17.94 -24.15
CA ILE A 178 -14.67 -19.26 -23.98
C ILE A 178 -15.31 -20.30 -24.89
N ARG A 179 -14.57 -21.37 -25.15
CA ARG A 179 -15.06 -22.57 -25.84
C ARG A 179 -15.60 -23.58 -24.84
N ALA A 180 -16.73 -24.20 -25.17
CA ALA A 180 -17.32 -25.28 -24.39
C ALA A 180 -17.78 -26.42 -25.30
N LEU A 181 -17.68 -27.65 -24.82
CA LEU A 181 -18.25 -28.83 -25.44
C LEU A 181 -19.70 -29.00 -24.97
N ASN A 182 -20.65 -29.04 -25.89
CA ASN A 182 -22.01 -29.46 -25.58
C ASN A 182 -22.02 -30.95 -25.23
N LEU A 183 -22.56 -31.31 -24.07
CA LEU A 183 -22.56 -32.71 -23.60
C LEU A 183 -23.61 -33.58 -24.31
N GLY A 184 -24.71 -33.01 -24.79
CA GLY A 184 -25.75 -33.71 -25.53
C GLY A 184 -25.39 -33.95 -27.00
N SER A 185 -24.92 -32.92 -27.70
CA SER A 185 -24.60 -32.99 -29.15
C SER A 185 -23.13 -33.27 -29.47
N LYS A 186 -22.22 -33.19 -28.48
CA LYS A 186 -20.76 -33.27 -28.66
C LYS A 186 -20.17 -32.17 -29.56
N ALA A 187 -20.92 -31.13 -29.88
CA ALA A 187 -20.43 -29.99 -30.65
C ALA A 187 -19.64 -29.02 -29.76
N VAL A 188 -18.58 -28.41 -30.29
CA VAL A 188 -17.86 -27.32 -29.60
C VAL A 188 -18.54 -26.00 -29.96
N VAL A 189 -19.02 -25.29 -28.95
CA VAL A 189 -19.68 -24.00 -29.06
C VAL A 189 -18.82 -22.91 -28.40
N THR A 190 -18.93 -21.70 -28.91
CA THR A 190 -18.24 -20.52 -28.35
C THR A 190 -19.28 -19.59 -27.75
N GLY A 191 -19.06 -19.16 -26.51
CA GLY A 191 -20.00 -18.31 -25.79
C GLY A 191 -19.30 -17.31 -24.90
N VAL A 192 -20.07 -16.38 -24.36
CA VAL A 192 -19.59 -15.40 -23.38
C VAL A 192 -20.05 -15.82 -21.99
N VAL A 193 -19.12 -15.87 -21.04
CA VAL A 193 -19.44 -16.18 -19.64
C VAL A 193 -20.25 -15.04 -19.04
N ALA A 194 -21.45 -15.32 -18.55
CA ALA A 194 -22.26 -14.36 -17.84
C ALA A 194 -21.84 -14.26 -16.36
N PRO A 195 -22.23 -13.19 -15.65
CA PRO A 195 -21.84 -12.97 -14.25
C PRO A 195 -22.38 -14.05 -13.29
N ASP A 196 -23.42 -14.76 -13.69
CA ASP A 196 -24.03 -15.89 -12.99
C ASP A 196 -23.31 -17.23 -13.25
N GLY A 197 -22.24 -17.23 -14.06
CA GLY A 197 -21.48 -18.43 -14.44
C GLY A 197 -22.11 -19.23 -15.58
N THR A 198 -23.22 -18.76 -16.16
CA THR A 198 -23.82 -19.38 -17.36
C THR A 198 -23.06 -18.99 -18.62
N LEU A 199 -23.05 -19.86 -19.62
CA LEU A 199 -22.43 -19.56 -20.92
C LEU A 199 -23.50 -19.07 -21.88
N ARG A 200 -23.51 -17.77 -22.17
CA ARG A 200 -24.42 -17.18 -23.15
C ARG A 200 -23.91 -17.47 -24.55
N LEU A 201 -24.68 -18.28 -25.27
CA LEU A 201 -24.51 -18.53 -26.68
C LEU A 201 -25.43 -17.56 -27.42
N GLY A 202 -24.90 -16.86 -28.41
CA GLY A 202 -25.70 -16.00 -29.25
C GLY A 202 -25.22 -16.11 -30.68
N PRO A 203 -26.06 -15.79 -31.66
CA PRO A 203 -25.54 -15.51 -32.98
C PRO A 203 -24.46 -14.44 -32.83
N HIS A 204 -23.27 -14.69 -33.37
CA HIS A 204 -22.37 -13.59 -33.71
C HIS A 204 -23.25 -12.64 -34.54
N PRO A 205 -23.36 -11.33 -34.21
CA PRO A 205 -23.96 -10.40 -35.15
C PRO A 205 -23.19 -10.64 -36.44
N ALA A 206 -23.85 -11.28 -37.41
CA ALA A 206 -23.32 -11.41 -38.74
C ALA A 206 -23.09 -9.96 -39.13
N GLY A 207 -21.83 -9.54 -39.13
CA GLY A 207 -21.46 -8.25 -39.64
C GLY A 207 -22.11 -8.18 -40.99
N ASP A 208 -22.94 -7.16 -41.16
CA ASP A 208 -23.24 -6.53 -42.42
C ASP A 208 -21.97 -6.62 -43.29
N SER A 209 -21.96 -7.57 -44.22
CA SER A 209 -21.05 -7.50 -45.35
C SER A 209 -21.48 -6.28 -46.15
N PRO A 210 -20.60 -5.29 -46.37
CA PRO A 210 -20.89 -4.21 -47.31
C PRO A 210 -21.05 -4.75 -48.74
#